data_AF-A0AA50KKK7-F1
#
_entry.id   AF-A0AA50KKK7-F1
#
_cell.length_a   1.000
_cell.length_b   1.000
_cell.length_c   1.000
_cell.angle_alpha   90.00
_cell.angle_beta   90.00
_cell.angle_gamma   90.00
#
_symmetry.space_group_name_H-M   'P 1'
#
loop_
_entity.id
_entity.type
_entity.pdbx_description
1 polymer ?
#
loop_
_entity_poly.entity_id
_entity_poly.type
_entity_poly.pdbx_seq_one_letter_code
_entity_poly.pdbx_strand_id
1 'polypeptide(L)'
;MFALDALTVRTERRGEPLEVCSAVMMVATQDDPNNMRLAARVSDLYDALKPEQTLPLYDVNTGEKIGLLVCYGQTQIMPVVRTGGKKRLQGVQFTAGVSLVDDLVIS
;
A
#
# COMPACT_ATOMS: atom_id res chain seq x y z
N MET A 1 -3.90 -16.89 -9.25
CA MET A 1 -2.77 -16.57 -8.36
C MET A 1 -2.46 -15.10 -8.59
N PHE A 2 -2.81 -14.23 -7.66
CA PHE A 2 -2.52 -12.80 -7.76
C PHE A 2 -1.22 -12.55 -6.99
N ALA A 3 -0.15 -12.22 -7.71
CA ALA A 3 1.06 -11.74 -7.07
C ALA A 3 0.80 -10.28 -6.67
N LEU A 4 0.61 -10.03 -5.37
CA LEU A 4 0.98 -8.75 -4.81
C LEU A 4 2.51 -8.71 -4.92
N ASP A 5 3.03 -8.06 -5.96
CA ASP A 5 4.48 -7.81 -6.01
C ASP A 5 4.81 -6.94 -4.80
N ALA A 6 5.67 -7.51 -3.95
CA ALA A 6 5.91 -7.08 -2.58
C ALA A 6 6.14 -5.57 -2.46
N LEU A 7 5.31 -4.90 -1.66
CA LEU A 7 5.60 -3.56 -1.17
C LEU A 7 6.80 -3.65 -0.22
N THR A 8 8.01 -3.54 -0.78
CA THR A 8 9.24 -3.60 0.02
C THR A 8 9.67 -2.18 0.36
N VAL A 9 9.18 -1.66 1.49
CA VAL A 9 9.74 -0.42 2.06
C VAL A 9 11.01 -0.80 2.80
N ARG A 10 12.18 -0.50 2.23
CA ARG A 10 13.48 -0.69 2.88
C ARG A 10 13.89 0.63 3.54
N THR A 11 13.98 0.64 4.87
CA THR A 11 14.62 1.73 5.62
C THR A 11 16.02 1.27 6.01
N GLU A 12 17.08 1.94 5.54
CA GLU A 12 18.46 1.53 5.79
C GLU A 12 19.04 2.08 7.11
N ARG A 13 18.27 2.84 7.90
CA ARG A 13 18.76 3.48 9.13
C ARG A 13 17.79 3.30 10.30
N ARG A 14 18.27 2.66 11.36
CA ARG A 14 17.64 2.70 12.69
C ARG A 14 17.91 4.07 13.32
N GLY A 15 16.88 4.76 13.80
CA GLY A 15 17.01 5.86 14.76
C GLY A 15 16.85 7.30 14.26
N GLU A 16 16.27 7.55 13.09
CA GLU A 16 15.86 8.90 12.66
C GLU A 16 14.33 9.01 12.48
N PRO A 17 13.72 10.18 12.72
CA PRO A 17 12.27 10.35 12.71
C PRO A 17 11.69 10.13 11.30
N LEU A 18 10.85 9.09 11.20
CA LEU A 18 9.87 8.77 10.16
C LEU A 18 10.22 9.25 8.73
N GLU A 19 10.93 8.41 7.96
CA GLU A 19 11.00 8.60 6.51
C GLU A 19 9.60 8.53 5.91
N VAL A 20 9.08 9.70 5.55
CA VAL A 20 7.80 9.85 4.89
C VAL A 20 7.92 9.32 3.46
N CYS A 21 7.20 8.24 3.13
CA CYS A 21 7.27 7.65 1.79
C CYS A 21 5.92 7.77 1.06
N SER A 22 5.99 8.13 -0.23
CA SER A 22 4.86 8.02 -1.15
C SER A 22 4.94 6.67 -1.84
N ALA A 23 3.86 5.90 -1.77
CA ALA A 23 3.76 4.57 -2.37
C ALA A 23 2.54 4.48 -3.28
N VAL A 24 2.61 3.57 -4.25
CA VAL A 24 1.49 3.25 -5.15
C VAL A 24 1.23 1.75 -5.10
N MET A 25 0.04 1.35 -4.70
CA MET A 25 -0.43 -0.03 -4.80
C MET A 25 -1.22 -0.22 -6.08
N MET A 26 -0.74 -1.12 -6.95
CA MET A 26 -1.34 -1.39 -8.26
C MET A 26 -2.22 -2.63 -8.22
N VAL A 27 -3.45 -2.52 -8.72
CA VAL A 27 -4.35 -3.65 -8.98
C VAL A 27 -4.41 -3.91 -10.47
N ALA A 28 -4.25 -5.17 -10.87
CA ALA A 28 -4.40 -5.62 -12.23
C ALA A 28 -5.61 -6.55 -12.36
N THR A 29 -6.43 -6.35 -13.39
CA THR A 29 -7.44 -7.33 -13.80
C THR A 29 -7.26 -7.74 -15.26
N GLN A 30 -7.75 -8.92 -15.58
CA GLN A 30 -7.82 -9.47 -16.92
C GLN A 30 -9.25 -9.98 -17.16
N ASP A 31 -9.75 -9.82 -18.39
CA ASP A 31 -11.10 -10.24 -18.77
C ASP A 31 -12.21 -9.63 -17.89
N ASP A 32 -12.05 -8.35 -17.57
CA ASP A 32 -13.02 -7.54 -16.81
C ASP A 32 -13.65 -6.48 -17.75
N PRO A 33 -14.67 -6.84 -18.55
CA PRO A 33 -15.17 -6.00 -19.65
C PRO A 33 -15.69 -4.64 -19.20
N ASN A 34 -16.15 -4.53 -17.95
CA ASN A 34 -16.71 -3.30 -17.38
C ASN A 34 -15.86 -2.73 -16.22
N ASN A 35 -14.66 -3.27 -15.98
CA ASN A 35 -13.77 -2.89 -14.87
C ASN A 35 -14.41 -2.99 -13.47
N MET A 36 -15.50 -3.75 -13.31
CA MET A 36 -16.23 -3.80 -12.03
C MET A 36 -15.39 -4.46 -10.94
N ARG A 37 -14.65 -5.52 -11.29
CA ARG A 37 -13.78 -6.22 -10.33
C ARG A 37 -12.59 -5.34 -9.96
N LEU A 38 -12.05 -4.63 -10.94
CA LEU A 38 -10.98 -3.66 -10.72
C LEU A 38 -11.44 -2.56 -9.76
N ALA A 39 -12.57 -1.92 -10.05
CA ALA A 39 -13.12 -0.83 -9.26
C ALA A 39 -13.42 -1.25 -7.81
N ALA A 40 -14.03 -2.43 -7.62
CA ALA A 40 -14.31 -2.94 -6.27
C ALA A 40 -13.03 -3.11 -5.45
N ARG A 41 -11.99 -3.72 -6.04
CA ARG A 41 -10.70 -3.93 -5.34
C ARG A 41 -9.94 -2.65 -5.07
N VAL A 42 -9.99 -1.70 -6.00
CA VAL A 42 -9.39 -0.38 -5.80
C VAL A 42 -10.12 0.39 -4.70
N SER A 43 -11.45 0.26 -4.60
CA SER A 43 -12.22 0.84 -3.50
C SER A 43 -11.84 0.25 -2.15
N ASP A 44 -11.77 -1.10 -2.04
CA ASP A 44 -11.33 -1.78 -0.82
C ASP A 44 -9.95 -1.30 -0.36
N LEU A 45 -9.00 -1.19 -1.32
CA LEU A 45 -7.65 -0.70 -1.04
C LEU A 45 -7.63 0.77 -0.63
N TYR A 46 -8.42 1.61 -1.32
CA TYR A 46 -8.53 3.03 -0.99
C TYR A 46 -9.01 3.21 0.45
N ASP A 47 -10.04 2.47 0.85
CA ASP A 47 -10.58 2.53 2.21
C ASP A 47 -9.56 2.08 3.27
N ALA A 48 -8.78 1.03 2.98
CA ALA A 48 -7.71 0.56 3.86
C ALA A 48 -6.51 1.51 3.96
N LEU A 49 -6.32 2.37 2.95
CA LEU A 49 -5.20 3.31 2.84
C LEU A 49 -5.61 4.76 3.12
N LYS A 50 -6.79 4.99 3.71
CA LYS A 50 -7.22 6.33 4.11
C LYS A 50 -6.24 6.95 5.11
N PRO A 51 -6.18 8.29 5.17
CA PRO A 51 -5.38 8.98 6.19
C PRO A 51 -5.79 8.51 7.59
N GLU A 52 -4.82 8.48 8.50
CA GLU A 52 -4.96 8.02 9.90
C GLU A 52 -5.20 6.51 10.06
N GLN A 53 -5.34 5.77 8.95
CA GLN A 53 -5.31 4.31 9.00
C GLN A 53 -3.91 3.83 9.37
N THR A 54 -3.90 2.77 10.17
CA THR A 54 -2.67 2.12 10.61
C THR A 54 -2.68 0.66 10.19
N LEU A 55 -1.64 0.25 9.47
CA LEU A 55 -1.49 -1.08 8.92
C LEU A 55 -0.31 -1.79 9.59
N PRO A 56 -0.38 -3.09 9.88
CA PRO A 56 0.78 -3.81 10.38
C PRO A 56 1.89 -3.92 9.33
N LEU A 57 3.13 -3.65 9.74
CA LEU A 57 4.32 -3.85 8.92
C LEU A 57 5.00 -5.16 9.32
N TYR A 58 5.29 -6.02 8.33
CA TYR A 58 5.91 -7.32 8.53
C TYR A 58 7.25 -7.39 7.81
N ASP A 59 8.22 -8.09 8.40
CA ASP A 59 9.46 -8.45 7.73
C ASP A 59 9.18 -9.50 6.65
N VAL A 60 9.69 -9.29 5.43
CA VAL A 60 9.42 -10.16 4.28
C VAL A 60 10.11 -11.53 4.38
N ASN A 61 11.22 -11.63 5.11
CA ASN A 61 12.00 -12.85 5.23
C ASN A 61 11.54 -13.70 6.41
N THR A 62 11.19 -13.06 7.53
CA THR A 62 10.79 -13.76 8.76
C THR A 62 9.27 -13.85 8.95
N GLY A 63 8.50 -12.94 8.34
CA GLY A 63 7.06 -12.82 8.54
C GLY A 63 6.68 -12.18 9.89
N GLU A 64 7.65 -11.76 10.70
CA GLU A 64 7.40 -11.15 12.00
C GLU A 64 6.92 -9.71 11.84
N LYS A 65 6.03 -9.28 12.74
CA LYS A 65 5.57 -7.89 12.78
C LYS A 65 6.69 -7.01 13.35
N ILE A 66 7.20 -6.10 12.53
CA ILE A 66 8.31 -5.19 12.88
C ILE A 66 7.84 -3.76 13.17
N GLY A 67 6.59 -3.43 12.86
CA GLY A 67 6.07 -2.10 13.10
C GLY A 67 4.63 -1.90 12.63
N LEU A 68 4.31 -0.62 12.47
CA LEU A 68 3.07 -0.11 11.95
C LEU A 68 3.38 0.88 10.83
N LEU A 69 2.66 0.76 9.72
CA LEU A 69 2.62 1.73 8.65
C LEU A 69 1.43 2.66 8.93
N VAL A 70 1.74 3.93 9.18
CA VAL A 70 0.75 4.97 9.49
C VAL A 70 0.52 5.78 8.23
N CYS A 71 -0.69 5.69 7.66
CA CYS A 71 -1.09 6.48 6.51
C CYS A 71 -1.37 7.92 6.94
N TYR A 72 -0.87 8.90 6.18
CA TYR A 72 -1.16 10.32 6.42
C TYR A 72 -1.24 11.10 5.10
N GLY A 73 -1.72 12.33 5.19
CA GLY A 73 -1.84 13.21 4.03
C GLY A 73 -3.04 12.82 3.17
N GLN A 74 -2.86 12.84 1.84
CA GLN A 74 -3.91 12.49 0.88
C GLN A 74 -3.65 11.12 0.24
N THR A 75 -4.73 10.37 0.10
CA THR A 75 -4.79 9.13 -0.68
C THR A 75 -5.57 9.39 -1.94
N GLN A 76 -5.07 8.94 -3.09
CA GLN A 76 -5.65 9.20 -4.40
C GLN A 76 -5.76 7.91 -5.22
N ILE A 77 -6.93 7.71 -5.83
CA ILE A 77 -7.11 6.68 -6.85
C ILE A 77 -6.56 7.22 -8.18
N MET A 78 -5.65 6.47 -8.79
CA MET A 78 -5.04 6.82 -10.07
C MET A 78 -5.97 6.49 -11.25
N PRO A 79 -5.75 7.10 -12.43
CA PRO A 79 -6.47 6.73 -13.65
C PRO A 79 -6.26 5.26 -14.04
N VAL A 80 -7.27 4.66 -14.68
CA VAL A 80 -7.15 3.30 -15.22
C VAL A 80 -6.22 3.30 -16.44
N VAL A 81 -5.17 2.49 -16.38
CA VAL A 81 -4.22 2.27 -17.48
C VAL A 81 -4.56 0.97 -18.19
N ARG A 82 -4.56 0.99 -19.53
CA ARG A 82 -4.66 -0.21 -20.36
C ARG A 82 -3.25 -0.65 -20.76
N THR A 83 -2.78 -1.78 -20.26
CA THR A 83 -1.63 -2.47 -20.84
C THR A 83 -2.10 -3.36 -21.99
N GLY A 84 -1.26 -3.56 -23.01
CA GLY A 84 -1.62 -4.28 -24.24
C GLY A 84 -2.47 -5.53 -24.00
N GLY A 85 -3.52 -5.72 -24.82
CA GLY A 85 -4.52 -6.78 -24.65
C GLY A 85 -5.73 -6.36 -23.79
N LYS A 86 -6.33 -7.32 -23.08
CA LYS A 86 -7.52 -7.14 -22.22
C LYS A 86 -7.19 -6.80 -20.76
N LYS A 87 -5.93 -6.45 -20.46
CA LYS A 87 -5.50 -6.13 -19.10
C LYS A 87 -5.85 -4.68 -18.75
N ARG A 88 -6.19 -4.46 -17.48
CA ARG A 88 -6.55 -3.16 -16.91
C ARG A 88 -5.82 -3.01 -15.59
N LEU A 89 -5.24 -1.85 -15.37
CA LEU A 89 -4.44 -1.53 -14.20
C LEU A 89 -5.00 -0.26 -13.58
N GLN A 90 -5.08 -0.23 -12.26
CA GLN A 90 -5.41 0.99 -11.53
C GLN A 90 -4.67 0.99 -10.20
N GLY A 91 -4.10 2.14 -9.87
CA GLY A 91 -3.32 2.33 -8.65
C GLY A 91 -4.09 3.09 -7.57
N VAL A 92 -3.70 2.88 -6.33
CA VAL A 92 -3.99 3.79 -5.21
C VAL A 92 -2.65 4.35 -4.74
N GLN A 93 -2.47 5.66 -4.88
CA GLN A 93 -1.34 6.38 -4.33
C GLN A 93 -1.69 6.83 -2.92
N PHE A 94 -0.76 6.63 -1.98
CA PHE A 94 -0.90 7.06 -0.60
C PHE A 94 0.47 7.47 -0.06
N THR A 95 0.45 8.23 1.03
CA THR A 95 1.67 8.60 1.75
C THR A 95 1.61 7.96 3.13
N ALA A 96 2.70 7.34 3.56
CA ALA A 96 2.76 6.66 4.85
C ALA A 96 4.16 6.65 5.45
N GLY A 97 4.21 6.46 6.76
CA GLY A 97 5.44 6.46 7.55
C GLY A 97 5.47 5.24 8.44
N VAL A 98 6.66 4.86 8.90
CA VAL A 98 6.86 3.62 9.65
C VAL A 98 7.11 3.92 11.13
N SER A 99 6.19 3.49 11.97
CA SER A 99 6.39 3.44 13.43
C SER A 99 6.87 2.04 13.81
N LEU A 100 8.14 1.89 14.21
CA LEU A 100 8.68 0.61 14.65
C LEU A 100 8.13 0.24 16.03
N VAL A 101 8.07 -1.06 16.33
CA VAL A 101 7.54 -1.56 17.62
C VAL A 101 8.37 -1.03 18.81
N ASP A 102 9.68 -0.81 18.61
CA ASP A 102 10.58 -0.30 19.65
C ASP A 102 10.34 1.17 20.01
N ASP A 103 9.66 1.94 19.14
CA ASP A 103 9.32 3.36 19.36
C ASP A 103 7.92 3.54 19.95
N LEU A 104 7.17 2.44 20.18
CA LEU A 104 5.80 2.48 20.68
C LEU A 104 5.79 2.61 22.22
N VAL A 105 6.18 3.78 22.74
CA VAL A 105 5.87 4.15 24.13
C VAL A 105 4.38 4.48 24.21
N ILE A 106 3.57 3.50 24.59
CA ILE A 106 2.17 3.74 24.96
C ILE A 106 2.21 4.41 26.34
N SER A 107 2.00 5.73 26.36
CA SER A 107 1.68 6.51 27.58
C SER A 107 0.19 6.43 27.91
#